data_AF-A0A524IK61-F1
#
_entry.id   AF-A0A524IK61-F1
#
_cell.length_a   1.000
_cell.length_b   1.000
_cell.length_c   1.000
_cell.angle_alpha   90.00
_cell.angle_beta   90.00
_cell.angle_gamma   90.00
#
_symmetry.space_group_name_H-M   'P 1'
#
loop_
_entity.id
_entity.type
_entity.pdbx_description
1 polymer ?
#
loop_
_entity_poly.entity_id
_entity_poly.type
_entity_poly.pdbx_seq_one_letter_code
_entity_poly.pdbx_strand_id
1 'polypeptide(L)'
;MTHRDLLKAFFEKDIPFVVIGGVAMRIYNSPRVTYDIDIAARILDSDAIVDLLYGRDYFIIEEVTDKDVRIPISPQAALEWVEKTRTGALSFMKFRNPPKDETV
;
A
#
# COMPACT_ATOMS: atom_id res chain seq x y z
N MET A 1 3.90 -13.51 1.31
CA MET A 1 2.92 -12.96 2.26
C MET A 1 1.56 -12.97 1.57
N THR A 2 0.55 -13.49 2.23
CA THR A 2 -0.83 -13.51 1.71
C THR A 2 -1.56 -12.23 2.12
N HIS A 3 -2.67 -11.88 1.44
CA HIS A 3 -3.52 -10.77 1.89
C HIS A 3 -3.96 -10.94 3.36
N ARG A 4 -4.17 -12.18 3.82
CA ARG A 4 -4.54 -12.48 5.22
C ARG A 4 -3.50 -12.01 6.23
N ASP A 5 -2.22 -12.16 5.93
CA ASP A 5 -1.13 -11.75 6.81
C ASP A 5 -1.07 -10.22 6.94
N LEU A 6 -1.35 -9.52 5.83
CA LEU A 6 -1.44 -8.06 5.82
C LEU A 6 -2.61 -7.57 6.69
N LEU A 7 -3.80 -8.14 6.51
CA LEU A 7 -4.98 -7.78 7.30
C LEU A 7 -4.78 -8.06 8.80
N LYS A 8 -4.10 -9.17 9.15
CA LYS A 8 -3.74 -9.48 10.53
C LYS A 8 -2.81 -8.41 11.11
N ALA A 9 -1.86 -7.92 10.34
CA ALA A 9 -0.94 -6.88 10.78
C ALA A 9 -1.65 -5.55 11.09
N PHE A 10 -2.65 -5.16 10.29
CA PHE A 10 -3.47 -3.99 10.57
C PHE A 10 -4.22 -4.15 11.90
N PHE A 11 -4.82 -5.33 12.12
CA PHE A 11 -5.53 -5.65 13.37
C PHE A 11 -4.60 -5.63 14.60
N GLU A 12 -3.41 -6.24 14.49
CA GLU A 12 -2.41 -6.28 15.58
C GLU A 12 -1.84 -4.90 15.94
N LYS A 13 -1.94 -3.93 15.01
CA LYS A 13 -1.47 -2.56 15.17
C LYS A 13 -2.59 -1.58 15.52
N ASP A 14 -3.79 -2.08 15.78
CA ASP A 14 -4.99 -1.28 16.04
C ASP A 14 -5.26 -0.23 14.95
N ILE A 15 -4.90 -0.55 13.70
CA ILE A 15 -5.19 0.30 12.54
C ILE A 15 -6.61 -0.01 12.08
N PRO A 16 -7.56 0.93 12.17
CA PRO A 16 -8.95 0.71 11.78
C PRO A 16 -9.06 0.77 10.25
N PHE A 17 -9.60 -0.30 9.65
CA PHE A 17 -9.74 -0.37 8.21
C PHE A 17 -11.02 -1.08 7.77
N VAL A 18 -11.44 -0.80 6.53
CA VAL A 18 -12.48 -1.54 5.82
C VAL A 18 -11.87 -2.06 4.52
N VAL A 19 -12.02 -3.36 4.26
CA VAL A 19 -11.67 -3.94 2.96
C VAL A 19 -12.76 -3.58 1.97
N ILE A 20 -12.38 -3.01 0.83
CA ILE A 20 -13.30 -2.65 -0.26
C ILE A 20 -12.86 -3.35 -1.56
N GLY A 21 -13.58 -3.11 -2.64
CA GLY A 21 -13.17 -3.57 -3.98
C GLY A 21 -13.11 -5.09 -4.15
N GLY A 22 -12.13 -5.56 -4.93
CA GLY A 22 -12.08 -6.94 -5.41
C GLY A 22 -11.98 -7.99 -4.29
N VAL A 23 -11.24 -7.69 -3.22
CA VAL A 23 -11.11 -8.61 -2.06
C VAL A 23 -12.41 -8.68 -1.27
N ALA A 24 -13.13 -7.56 -1.09
CA ALA A 24 -14.47 -7.58 -0.52
C ALA A 24 -15.45 -8.37 -1.41
N MET A 25 -15.39 -8.18 -2.74
CA MET A 25 -16.22 -8.92 -3.69
C MET A 25 -15.90 -10.42 -3.75
N ARG A 26 -14.65 -10.83 -3.48
CA ARG A 26 -14.26 -12.25 -3.40
C ARG A 26 -14.86 -12.94 -2.18
N ILE A 27 -15.05 -12.22 -1.06
CA ILE A 27 -15.85 -12.70 0.08
C ILE A 27 -17.30 -12.97 -0.37
N TYR A 28 -17.81 -12.23 -1.35
CA TYR A 28 -19.12 -12.41 -1.98
C TYR A 28 -19.08 -13.21 -3.31
N ASN A 29 -18.02 -13.98 -3.54
CA ASN A 29 -17.89 -14.96 -4.62
C ASN A 29 -17.91 -14.41 -6.06
N SER A 30 -17.42 -13.19 -6.30
CA SER A 30 -17.19 -12.65 -7.65
C SER A 30 -15.69 -12.72 -8.01
N PRO A 31 -15.26 -13.62 -8.92
CA PRO A 31 -13.86 -13.77 -9.27
C PRO A 31 -13.35 -12.59 -10.13
N ARG A 32 -12.19 -12.03 -9.76
CA ARG A 32 -11.40 -11.06 -10.55
C ARG A 32 -10.01 -11.61 -10.88
N VAL A 33 -9.45 -11.09 -11.97
CA VAL A 33 -8.14 -11.46 -12.56
C VAL A 33 -6.98 -10.69 -11.89
N THR A 34 -7.26 -9.59 -11.19
CA THR A 34 -6.25 -8.77 -10.52
C THR A 34 -5.91 -9.32 -9.11
N TYR A 35 -4.65 -9.16 -8.70
CA TYR A 35 -4.14 -9.52 -7.35
C TYR A 35 -3.93 -8.27 -6.49
N ASP A 36 -4.87 -7.34 -6.53
CA ASP A 36 -4.90 -6.11 -5.73
C ASP A 36 -5.75 -6.29 -4.46
N ILE A 37 -5.52 -5.42 -3.46
CA ILE A 37 -6.37 -5.26 -2.28
C ILE A 37 -6.62 -3.78 -2.05
N ASP A 38 -7.90 -3.41 -1.98
CA ASP A 38 -8.31 -2.04 -1.70
C ASP A 38 -8.68 -1.93 -0.23
N ILE A 39 -8.08 -0.97 0.46
CA ILE A 39 -8.28 -0.72 1.89
C ILE A 39 -8.64 0.75 2.08
N ALA A 40 -9.76 1.01 2.76
CA ALA A 40 -10.07 2.32 3.30
C ALA A 40 -9.64 2.36 4.77
N ALA A 41 -8.79 3.31 5.13
CA ALA A 41 -8.34 3.55 6.51
C ALA A 41 -8.52 5.04 6.86
N ARG A 42 -8.44 5.40 8.14
CA ARG A 42 -8.55 6.82 8.52
C ARG A 42 -7.29 7.57 8.09
N ILE A 43 -7.46 8.82 7.66
CA ILE A 43 -6.36 9.67 7.19
C ILE A 43 -5.28 9.87 8.27
N LEU A 44 -5.68 9.96 9.55
CA LEU A 44 -4.75 10.12 10.67
C LEU A 44 -3.81 8.93 10.90
N ASP A 45 -4.08 7.79 10.25
CA ASP A 45 -3.27 6.58 10.38
C ASP A 45 -2.26 6.43 9.23
N SER A 46 -2.09 7.44 8.37
CA SER A 46 -1.18 7.39 7.21
C SER A 46 0.24 6.98 7.61
N ASP A 47 0.75 7.56 8.70
CA ASP A 47 2.12 7.37 9.16
C ASP A 47 2.33 5.91 9.60
N ALA A 48 1.40 5.40 10.40
CA ALA A 48 1.40 4.03 10.86
C ALA A 48 1.26 3.03 9.70
N ILE A 49 0.44 3.34 8.69
CA ILE A 49 0.24 2.51 7.50
C ILE A 49 1.52 2.47 6.65
N VAL A 50 2.14 3.62 6.41
CA VAL A 50 3.38 3.73 5.63
C VAL A 50 4.49 2.93 6.31
N ASP A 51 4.72 3.14 7.60
CA ASP A 51 5.73 2.39 8.35
C ASP A 51 5.47 0.87 8.32
N LEU A 52 4.21 0.46 8.50
CA LEU A 52 3.82 -0.94 8.49
C LEU A 52 4.11 -1.62 7.15
N LEU A 53 3.78 -0.93 6.06
CA LEU A 53 3.87 -1.43 4.70
C LEU A 53 5.31 -1.45 4.21
N TYR A 54 6.08 -0.40 4.49
CA TYR A 54 7.52 -0.36 4.16
C TYR A 54 8.30 -1.45 4.89
N GLY A 55 7.97 -1.73 6.15
CA GLY A 55 8.54 -2.86 6.89
C GLY A 55 8.17 -4.25 6.34
N ARG A 56 7.34 -4.33 5.29
CA ARG A 56 6.88 -5.56 4.62
C ARG A 56 7.16 -5.56 3.11
N ASP A 57 8.08 -4.71 2.67
CA ASP A 57 8.49 -4.54 1.27
C ASP A 57 7.36 -4.05 0.35
N TYR A 58 6.40 -3.29 0.91
CA TYR A 58 5.40 -2.56 0.15
C TYR A 58 5.80 -1.08 0.08
N PHE A 59 5.96 -0.57 -1.13
CA PHE A 59 6.42 0.80 -1.39
C PHE A 59 5.31 1.61 -2.06
N ILE A 60 5.20 2.89 -1.72
CA ILE A 60 4.28 3.80 -2.42
C ILE A 60 4.71 3.94 -3.88
N ILE A 61 3.73 4.02 -4.77
CA ILE A 61 3.93 4.38 -6.16
C ILE A 61 3.65 5.88 -6.32
N GLU A 62 4.68 6.66 -6.63
CA GLU A 62 4.54 8.11 -6.88
C GLU A 62 4.05 8.37 -8.30
N GLU A 63 4.62 7.66 -9.27
CA GLU A 63 4.38 7.84 -10.69
C GLU A 63 4.63 6.53 -11.43
N VAL A 64 3.80 6.25 -12.42
CA VAL A 64 3.98 5.13 -13.36
C VAL A 64 4.10 5.72 -14.75
N THR A 65 5.17 5.39 -15.45
CA THR A 65 5.37 5.72 -16.86
C THR A 65 5.31 4.45 -17.70
N ASP A 66 5.44 4.59 -19.02
CA ASP A 66 5.46 3.43 -19.93
C ASP A 66 6.68 2.51 -19.72
N LYS A 67 7.74 2.99 -19.06
CA LYS A 67 9.02 2.27 -18.92
C LYS A 67 9.41 2.00 -17.48
N ASP A 68 9.12 2.96 -16.62
CA ASP A 68 9.68 3.01 -15.27
C ASP A 68 8.60 3.37 -14.24
N VAL A 69 8.80 2.96 -13.00
CA VAL A 69 7.99 3.34 -11.85
C VAL A 69 8.84 4.13 -10.87
N ARG A 70 8.31 5.27 -10.40
CA ARG A 70 8.95 6.06 -9.34
C ARG A 70 8.35 5.74 -7.98
N ILE A 71 9.24 5.54 -7.02
CA ILE A 71 8.90 5.14 -5.66
C ILE A 71 9.79 5.88 -4.65
N PRO A 72 9.26 6.23 -3.47
CA PRO A 72 10.11 6.67 -2.37
C PRO A 72 10.72 5.42 -1.70
N ILE A 73 12.05 5.38 -1.57
CA ILE A 73 12.75 4.20 -1.02
C ILE A 73 12.74 4.11 0.51
N SER A 74 12.26 5.15 1.20
CA SER A 74 12.18 5.18 2.67
C SER A 74 10.79 5.64 3.15
N PRO A 75 10.36 5.23 4.36
CA PRO A 75 9.11 5.71 4.96
C PRO A 75 9.08 7.23 5.08
N GLN A 76 10.20 7.85 5.47
CA GLN A 76 10.31 9.30 5.61
C GLN A 76 10.07 10.03 4.28
N ALA A 77 10.73 9.59 3.21
CA ALA A 77 10.53 10.16 1.87
C ALA A 77 9.08 9.96 1.39
N ALA A 78 8.49 8.81 1.71
CA ALA A 78 7.10 8.51 1.38
C ALA A 78 6.13 9.48 2.07
N LEU A 79 6.33 9.75 3.36
CA LEU A 79 5.50 10.69 4.12
C LEU A 79 5.64 12.12 3.60
N GLU A 80 6.87 12.56 3.32
CA GLU A 80 7.11 13.88 2.70
C GLU A 80 6.38 14.02 1.36
N TRP A 81 6.37 12.96 0.55
CA TRP A 81 5.61 12.95 -0.70
C TRP A 81 4.09 13.01 -0.47
N VAL A 82 3.56 12.25 0.51
CA VAL A 82 2.13 12.26 0.86
C VAL A 82 1.69 13.65 1.33
N GLU A 83 2.47 14.30 2.20
CA GLU A 83 2.19 15.65 2.70
C GLU A 83 2.22 16.69 1.56
N LYS A 84 3.20 16.57 0.66
CA LYS A 84 3.36 17.49 -0.48
C LYS A 84 2.21 17.35 -1.49
N THR A 85 1.80 16.12 -1.79
CA THR A 85 0.77 15.85 -2.80
C THR A 85 -0.65 15.98 -2.26
N ARG A 86 -0.83 15.84 -0.94
CA ARG A 86 -2.14 15.81 -0.27
C ARG A 86 -3.12 14.85 -0.94
N THR A 87 -2.60 13.73 -1.43
CA THR A 87 -3.41 12.73 -2.12
C THR A 87 -4.37 12.06 -1.15
N GLY A 88 -5.63 11.90 -1.57
CA GLY A 88 -6.64 11.16 -0.81
C GLY A 88 -6.55 9.64 -0.96
N ALA A 89 -5.65 9.15 -1.81
CA ALA A 89 -5.44 7.74 -2.08
C ALA A 89 -3.96 7.43 -2.28
N LEU A 90 -3.52 6.29 -1.75
CA LEU A 90 -2.15 5.80 -1.86
C LEU A 90 -2.17 4.43 -2.53
N SER A 91 -1.30 4.25 -3.53
CA SER A 91 -1.09 2.95 -4.17
C SER A 91 0.22 2.37 -3.68
N PHE A 92 0.19 1.12 -3.22
CA PHE A 92 1.37 0.40 -2.77
C PHE A 92 1.64 -0.81 -3.65
N MET A 93 2.91 -1.05 -3.97
CA MET A 93 3.35 -2.23 -4.70
C MET A 93 4.30 -3.05 -3.84
N LYS A 94 4.08 -4.37 -3.82
CA LYS A 94 5.01 -5.31 -3.18
C LYS A 94 6.15 -5.62 -4.12
N PHE A 95 7.39 -5.45 -3.66
CA PHE A 95 8.56 -5.89 -4.38
C PHE A 95 9.11 -7.19 -3.79
N ARG A 96 9.52 -8.13 -4.65
CA ARG A 96 10.15 -9.38 -4.20
C ARG A 96 11.56 -9.13 -3.68
N ASN A 97 12.26 -8.20 -4.34
CA ASN A 97 13.56 -7.69 -3.93
C ASN A 97 13.38 -6.19 -3.70
N PRO A 98 13.56 -5.69 -2.46
CA PRO A 98 13.43 -4.27 -2.16
C PRO A 98 14.35 -3.45 -3.07
N PRO A 99 13.80 -2.45 -3.78
CA PRO A 99 14.57 -1.59 -4.65
C PRO A 99 15.55 -0.75 -3.83
N LYS A 100 16.73 -0.50 -4.43
CA LYS A 100 17.79 0.32 -3.82
C LYS A 100 17.82 1.75 -4.36
N ASP A 101 17.13 1.96 -5.48
CA ASP A 101 17.06 3.22 -6.22
C ASP A 101 15.58 3.63 -6.37
N GLU A 102 15.33 4.92 -6.50
CA GLU A 102 13.97 5.52 -6.55
C GLU A 102 13.24 5.28 -7.87
N THR A 103 13.93 4.74 -8.89
CA THR A 103 13.36 4.41 -10.20
C THR A 103 13.63 2.95 -10.51
N VAL A 104 12.57 2.21 -10.81
CA VAL A 104 12.58 0.74 -11.01
C VAL A 104 11.89 0.36 -12.30
#